data_AF-A0A7H1VT99-F1
#
_entry.id   AF-A0A7H1VT99-F1
#
_cell.length_a   1.000
_cell.length_b   1.000
_cell.length_c   1.000
_cell.angle_alpha   90.00
_cell.angle_beta   90.00
_cell.angle_gamma   90.00
#
_symmetry.space_group_name_H-M   'P 1'
#
loop_
_entity.id
_entity.type
_entity.pdbx_description
1 polymer ?
#
loop_
_entity_poly.entity_id
_entity_poly.type
_entity_poly.pdbx_seq_one_letter_code
_entity_poly.pdbx_strand_id
1 'polypeptide(L)'
;MDASWLVKIVCLEEINEFFSVTEFEKFQNYIERLINDGKLVEVLVQKPYADFPEQWYQCKLCSQVWRLVHPDFPFKGYRRL
;
A
#
# COMPACT_ATOMS: atom_id res chain seq x y z
N MET A 1 -14.08 34.38 -3.26
CA MET A 1 -14.15 33.17 -4.10
C MET A 1 -13.04 32.26 -3.61
N ASP A 2 -13.34 31.38 -2.66
CA ASP A 2 -12.35 30.46 -2.10
C ASP A 2 -12.25 29.22 -2.98
N ALA A 3 -11.04 28.89 -3.41
CA ALA A 3 -10.75 27.66 -4.12
C ALA A 3 -10.46 26.56 -3.08
N SER A 4 -11.46 26.19 -2.27
CA SER A 4 -11.28 25.21 -1.18
C SER A 4 -12.01 23.89 -1.41
N TRP A 5 -11.95 23.31 -2.62
CA TRP A 5 -12.31 21.90 -2.84
C TRP A 5 -11.48 21.27 -3.97
N LEU A 6 -10.15 21.28 -3.82
CA LEU A 6 -9.34 20.30 -4.57
C LEU A 6 -9.56 18.94 -3.91
N VAL A 7 -10.53 18.18 -4.42
CA VAL A 7 -10.63 16.74 -4.13
C VAL A 7 -9.27 16.14 -4.49
N LYS A 8 -8.50 15.74 -3.48
CA LYS A 8 -7.19 15.13 -3.68
C LYS A 8 -7.45 13.76 -4.30
N ILE A 9 -7.35 13.66 -5.62
CA ILE A 9 -7.54 12.39 -6.33
C ILE A 9 -6.31 11.54 -6.04
N VAL A 10 -6.42 10.62 -5.08
CA VAL A 10 -5.36 9.67 -4.72
C VAL A 10 -5.94 8.27 -4.77
N CYS A 11 -5.16 7.32 -5.30
CA CYS A 11 -5.58 5.92 -5.44
C CYS A 11 -5.50 5.13 -4.13
N LEU A 12 -4.69 5.58 -3.17
CA LEU A 12 -4.35 4.90 -1.93
C LEU A 12 -4.33 5.90 -0.77
N GLU A 13 -4.58 5.39 0.43
CA GLU A 13 -4.45 6.12 1.69
C GLU A 13 -3.37 5.47 2.55
N GLU A 14 -2.75 6.26 3.42
CA GLU A 14 -1.73 5.76 4.34
C GLU A 14 -2.37 4.85 5.40
N ILE A 15 -1.76 3.69 5.61
CA ILE A 15 -2.15 2.72 6.63
C ILE A 15 -0.96 2.57 7.58
N ASN A 16 -1.19 2.82 8.87
CA ASN A 16 -0.14 2.75 9.89
C ASN A 16 0.27 1.30 10.20
N GLU A 17 -0.71 0.39 10.29
CA GLU A 17 -0.49 -1.01 10.63
C GLU A 17 -1.65 -1.90 10.15
N PHE A 18 -1.39 -3.21 10.04
CA PHE A 18 -2.41 -4.23 9.83
C PHE A 18 -2.56 -5.07 11.10
N PHE A 19 -3.79 -5.37 11.50
CA PHE A 19 -4.09 -6.09 12.73
C PHE A 19 -4.21 -7.61 12.53
N SER A 20 -4.24 -8.08 11.28
CA SER A 20 -4.33 -9.51 10.96
C SER A 20 -3.79 -9.84 9.57
N VAL A 21 -3.44 -11.12 9.37
CA VAL A 21 -3.08 -11.68 8.05
C VAL A 21 -4.20 -11.40 7.04
N THR A 22 -5.44 -11.66 7.44
CA THR A 22 -6.61 -11.52 6.56
C THR A 22 -6.85 -10.07 6.13
N GLU A 23 -6.57 -9.10 7.00
CA GLU A 23 -6.65 -7.68 6.63
C GLU A 23 -5.59 -7.32 5.59
N PHE A 24 -4.36 -7.79 5.79
CA PHE A 24 -3.28 -7.61 4.82
C PHE A 24 -3.60 -8.25 3.47
N GLU A 25 -4.08 -9.49 3.46
CA GLU A 25 -4.50 -10.20 2.24
C GLU A 25 -5.63 -9.47 1.50
N LYS A 26 -6.62 -8.93 2.23
CA LYS A 26 -7.67 -8.09 1.63
C LYS A 26 -7.10 -6.83 0.99
N PHE A 27 -6.11 -6.22 1.62
CA PHE A 27 -5.45 -5.04 1.08
C PHE A 27 -4.62 -5.36 -0.17
N GLN A 28 -3.92 -6.50 -0.19
CA GLN A 28 -3.23 -6.98 -1.39
C GLN A 28 -4.20 -7.18 -2.57
N ASN A 29 -5.34 -7.85 -2.33
CA ASN A 29 -6.39 -8.01 -3.35
C ASN A 29 -6.94 -6.66 -3.83
N TYR A 30 -7.04 -5.65 -2.95
CA TYR A 30 -7.46 -4.31 -3.32
C TYR A 30 -6.43 -3.63 -4.24
N ILE A 31 -5.13 -3.72 -3.93
CA ILE A 31 -4.05 -3.22 -4.80
C ILE A 31 -4.12 -3.90 -6.18
N GLU A 32 -4.26 -5.23 -6.23
CA GLU A 32 -4.36 -5.96 -7.51
C GLU A 32 -5.52 -5.46 -8.37
N ARG A 33 -6.68 -5.21 -7.76
CA ARG A 33 -7.82 -4.60 -8.48
C ARG A 33 -7.48 -3.22 -9.03
N LEU A 34 -6.81 -2.37 -8.26
CA LEU A 34 -6.38 -1.05 -8.73
C LEU A 34 -5.37 -1.12 -9.87
N ILE A 35 -4.50 -2.13 -9.89
CA ILE A 35 -3.57 -2.40 -11.00
C ILE A 35 -4.35 -2.85 -12.24
N ASN A 36 -5.27 -3.80 -12.08
CA ASN A 36 -6.11 -4.31 -13.18
C ASN A 36 -7.02 -3.23 -13.78
N ASP A 37 -7.51 -2.31 -12.94
CA ASP A 37 -8.24 -1.10 -13.37
C ASP A 37 -7.35 -0.06 -14.06
N GLY A 38 -6.03 -0.26 -14.07
CA GLY A 38 -5.04 0.65 -14.64
C GLY A 38 -4.77 1.92 -13.81
N LYS A 39 -5.26 1.98 -12.55
CA LYS A 39 -5.10 3.13 -11.64
C LYS A 39 -3.74 3.15 -10.96
N LEU A 40 -3.21 1.98 -10.63
CA LEU A 40 -1.85 1.78 -10.14
C LEU A 40 -0.96 1.14 -11.20
N VAL A 41 0.34 1.34 -11.08
CA VAL A 41 1.36 0.58 -11.79
C VAL A 41 2.44 0.15 -10.79
N GLU A 42 2.89 -1.09 -10.88
CA GLU A 42 4.02 -1.58 -10.10
C GLU A 42 5.32 -0.94 -10.59
N VAL A 43 6.16 -0.52 -9.65
CA VAL A 43 7.44 0.14 -9.92
C VAL A 43 8.57 -0.80 -9.50
N LEU A 44 9.46 -1.09 -10.44
CA LEU A 44 10.68 -1.86 -10.16
C LEU A 44 11.60 -1.09 -9.22
N VAL A 45 11.96 -1.73 -8.12
CA VAL A 45 12.90 -1.18 -7.14
C VAL A 45 14.32 -1.36 -7.65
N GLN A 46 14.93 -0.29 -8.17
CA GLN A 46 16.31 -0.35 -8.67
C GLN A 46 17.35 -0.42 -7.55
N LYS A 47 17.05 0.20 -6.41
CA LYS A 47 17.90 0.21 -5.23
C LYS A 47 17.02 -0.03 -4.01
N PRO A 48 16.96 -1.27 -3.49
CA PRO A 48 16.12 -1.57 -2.34
C PRO A 48 16.65 -0.82 -1.12
N TYR A 49 15.73 -0.45 -0.23
CA TYR A 49 16.05 0.16 1.05
C TYR A 49 16.56 -0.89 2.05
N ALA A 50 16.15 -2.16 1.91
CA ALA A 50 16.57 -3.26 2.77
C ALA A 50 16.74 -4.60 2.02
N ASP A 51 17.32 -5.60 2.69
CA ASP A 51 17.62 -6.93 2.12
C ASP A 51 16.40 -7.86 1.96
N PHE A 52 15.19 -7.31 1.87
CA PHE A 52 13.96 -8.06 1.66
C PHE A 52 13.21 -7.59 0.42
N PRO A 53 12.36 -8.45 -0.20
CA PRO A 53 11.56 -8.05 -1.34
C PRO A 53 10.68 -6.83 -1.02
N GLU A 54 10.77 -5.81 -1.86
CA GLU A 54 9.98 -4.60 -1.74
C GLU A 54 8.97 -4.49 -2.88
N GLN A 55 7.77 -4.04 -2.57
CA GLN A 55 6.71 -3.81 -3.55
C GLN A 55 6.33 -2.33 -3.54
N TRP A 56 6.48 -1.69 -4.69
CA TRP A 56 6.26 -0.26 -4.86
C TRP A 56 5.24 -0.02 -5.95
N TYR A 57 4.38 0.97 -5.76
CA TYR A 57 3.28 1.28 -6.66
C TYR A 57 3.21 2.78 -6.91
N GLN A 58 2.95 3.18 -8.16
CA GLN A 58 2.70 4.56 -8.52
C GLN A 58 1.23 4.74 -8.90
N CYS A 59 0.57 5.73 -8.30
CA CYS A 59 -0.77 6.15 -8.72
C CYS A 59 -0.69 6.97 -9.99
N LYS A 60 -1.38 6.53 -11.05
CA LYS A 60 -1.36 7.23 -12.35
C LYS A 60 -2.11 8.56 -12.34
N LEU A 61 -2.96 8.81 -11.33
CA LEU A 61 -3.76 10.03 -11.23
C LEU A 61 -3.00 11.19 -10.56
N CYS A 62 -2.24 10.91 -9.50
CA CYS A 62 -1.50 11.94 -8.74
C CYS A 62 0.03 11.79 -8.77
N SER A 63 0.54 10.76 -9.46
CA SER A 63 1.97 10.42 -9.54
C SER A 63 2.66 10.08 -8.21
N GLN A 64 1.93 10.00 -7.10
CA GLN A 64 2.48 9.58 -5.81
C GLN A 64 2.93 8.13 -5.85
N VAL A 65 4.05 7.87 -5.17
CA VAL A 65 4.67 6.55 -5.06
C VAL A 65 4.45 6.02 -3.65
N TRP A 66 4.01 4.77 -3.56
CA TRP A 66 3.64 4.09 -2.34
C TRP A 66 4.46 2.80 -2.21
N ARG A 67 4.93 2.52 -1.00
CA ARG A 67 5.60 1.27 -0.65
C ARG A 67 4.66 0.42 0.18
N LEU A 68 4.43 -0.82 -0.23
CA LEU A 68 3.76 -1.80 0.60
C LEU A 68 4.77 -2.38 1.59
N VAL A 69 4.57 -2.06 2.87
CA VAL A 69 5.37 -2.62 3.96
C VAL A 69 4.67 -3.88 4.45
N HIS A 70 5.35 -5.02 4.36
CA HIS A 70 4.84 -6.28 4.89
C HIS A 70 4.82 -6.20 6.42
N PRO A 71 3.72 -6.63 7.09
CA PRO A 71 3.65 -6.64 8.54
C PRO A 71 4.61 -7.67 9.14
N ASP A 72 5.19 -7.34 10.29
CA ASP A 72 5.99 -8.29 11.07
C ASP A 72 5.08 -9.35 11.69
N PHE A 73 5.19 -10.60 11.21
CA PHE A 73 4.51 -11.75 11.80
C PHE A 73 5.18 -12.14 13.15
N PRO A 74 4.45 -12.62 14.18
CA PRO A 74 3.01 -12.87 14.23
C PRO A 74 2.23 -11.63 14.69
N PHE A 75 1.19 -11.26 13.92
CA PHE A 75 0.12 -10.35 14.35
C PHE A 75 -0.33 -10.77 15.75
N LYS A 76 0.03 -9.99 16.78
CA LYS A 76 0.19 -10.44 18.18
C LYS A 76 -0.93 -11.38 18.65
N GLY A 77 -0.73 -12.68 18.46
CA GLY A 77 -1.46 -13.74 19.13
C GLY A 77 -0.79 -13.97 20.49
N TYR A 78 -1.58 -13.99 21.56
CA TYR A 78 -1.08 -14.29 22.90
C TYR A 78 -0.25 -15.58 22.87
N ARG A 79 1.04 -15.48 23.21
CA ARG A 79 1.85 -16.65 23.57
C ARG A 79 1.41 -17.07 24.98
N ARG A 80 0.68 -18.17 25.10
CA ARG A 80 0.57 -18.89 26.38
C ARG A 80 1.93 -19.53 26.63
N LEU A 81 2.62 -19.12 27.69
CA LEU A 81 3.76 -19.85 28.25
C LEU A 81 3.25 -21.13 28.94
#